data_AF-A0A5C8LIF5-F1
#
_entry.id   AF-A0A5C8LIF5-F1
#
_cell.length_a   1.000
_cell.length_b   1.000
_cell.length_c   1.000
_cell.angle_alpha   90.00
_cell.angle_beta   90.00
_cell.angle_gamma   90.00
#
_symmetry.space_group_name_H-M   'P 1'
#
loop_
_entity.id
_entity.type
_entity.pdbx_description
1 polymer ?
#
loop_
_entity_poly.entity_id
_entity_poly.type
_entity_poly.pdbx_seq_one_letter_code
_entity_poly.pdbx_strand_id
1 'polypeptide(L)'
;MTVDRTILITVWVVCLIIIPLTVPKKRAREAALLFLCNQTITWTLSVLFVEMNLYVNPIREFPFATGSNFTNNYLFFPLLSVIFNLYYPKTSHLSLNCFTI
;
A
#
# COMPACT_ATOMS: atom_id res chain seq x y z
N MET A 1 10.56 11.21 23.30
CA MET A 1 10.69 11.29 21.83
C MET A 1 11.01 9.91 21.24
N THR A 2 10.12 8.93 21.37
CA THR A 2 10.46 7.53 21.03
C THR A 2 9.28 6.66 20.64
N VAL A 3 8.09 6.83 21.24
CA VAL A 3 6.94 5.94 21.00
C VAL A 3 6.52 5.91 19.52
N ASP A 4 6.38 7.06 18.86
CA ASP A 4 5.96 7.13 17.46
C ASP A 4 6.96 6.45 16.51
N ARG A 5 8.26 6.62 16.79
CA ARG A 5 9.33 5.96 16.03
C ARG A 5 9.34 4.45 16.27
N THR A 6 9.12 4.00 17.51
CA THR A 6 9.01 2.57 17.83
C THR A 6 7.83 1.94 17.11
N ILE A 7 6.68 2.61 17.05
CA ILE A 7 5.51 2.14 16.29
C ILE A 7 5.85 2.02 14.81
N LEU A 8 6.49 3.03 14.20
CA LEU A 8 6.90 2.98 12.79
C LEU A 8 7.82 1.80 12.49
N ILE A 9 8.86 1.61 13.31
CA ILE A 9 9.81 0.50 13.14
C ILE A 9 9.08 -0.83 13.27
N THR A 10 8.15 -0.95 14.21
CA THR A 10 7.34 -2.16 14.40
C THR A 10 6.49 -2.43 13.16
N VAL A 11 5.84 -1.41 12.58
CA VAL A 11 5.07 -1.55 11.34
C VAL A 11 5.95 -2.03 10.19
N TRP A 12 7.16 -1.50 10.06
CA TRP A 12 8.10 -1.93 9.01
C TRP A 12 8.48 -3.40 9.16
N VAL A 13 8.84 -3.82 10.38
CA VAL A 13 9.20 -5.21 10.67
C VAL A 13 8.03 -6.14 10.36
N VAL A 14 6.82 -5.76 10.79
CA VAL A 14 5.60 -6.52 10.52
C VAL A 14 5.33 -6.63 9.02
N CYS A 15 5.40 -5.53 8.26
CA CYS A 15 5.20 -5.55 6.82
C CYS A 15 6.25 -6.42 6.10
N LEU A 16 7.53 -6.31 6.46
CA LEU A 16 8.61 -7.11 5.89
C LEU A 16 8.46 -8.61 6.16
N ILE A 17 7.89 -8.99 7.30
CA ILE A 17 7.61 -10.39 7.64
C ILE A 17 6.34 -10.89 6.93
N ILE A 18 5.30 -10.07 6.84
CA ILE A 18 4.01 -10.45 6.22
C ILE A 18 4.15 -10.66 4.72
N ILE A 19 4.90 -9.82 4.00
CA ILE A 19 5.08 -9.93 2.54
C ILE A 19 5.48 -11.36 2.10
N PRO A 20 6.58 -11.95 2.58
CA PRO A 20 7.00 -13.28 2.15
C PRO A 20 6.10 -14.40 2.68
N LEU A 21 5.39 -14.20 3.81
CA LEU A 21 4.45 -15.20 4.34
C LEU A 21 3.15 -15.26 3.54
N THR A 22 2.66 -14.11 3.09
CA THR A 22 1.38 -13.98 2.37
C THR A 22 1.51 -14.18 0.87
N VAL A 23 2.66 -13.85 0.27
CA VAL A 23 2.83 -13.90 -1.19
C VAL A 23 3.39 -15.27 -1.62
N PRO A 24 2.59 -16.16 -2.24
CA PRO A 24 3.08 -17.43 -2.75
C PRO A 24 4.03 -17.19 -3.92
N LYS A 25 5.18 -17.89 -3.95
CA LYS A 25 6.23 -17.74 -4.97
C LYS A 25 5.72 -17.80 -6.41
N LYS A 26 4.67 -18.60 -6.66
CA LYS A 26 4.04 -18.75 -7.99
C LYS A 26 3.39 -17.47 -8.51
N ARG A 27 2.95 -16.56 -7.63
CA ARG A 27 2.30 -15.28 -7.97
C ARG A 27 3.13 -14.06 -7.54
N ALA A 28 4.42 -14.25 -7.24
CA ALA A 28 5.29 -13.16 -6.80
C ALA A 28 5.38 -12.01 -7.83
N ARG A 29 5.31 -12.32 -9.13
CA ARG A 29 5.30 -11.31 -10.20
C ARG A 29 4.05 -10.43 -10.16
N GLU A 30 2.88 -11.04 -9.96
CA GLU A 30 1.61 -10.33 -9.86
C GLU A 30 1.59 -9.43 -8.62
N ALA A 31 2.05 -9.96 -7.48
CA ALA A 31 2.16 -9.21 -6.23
C ALA A 31 3.14 -8.02 -6.36
N ALA A 32 4.30 -8.20 -6.99
CA ALA A 32 5.27 -7.13 -7.21
C ALA A 32 4.70 -6.01 -8.12
N LEU A 33 3.99 -6.38 -9.19
CA LEU A 33 3.30 -5.42 -10.05
C LEU A 33 2.23 -4.63 -9.28
N LEU A 34 1.36 -5.32 -8.54
CA LEU A 34 0.33 -4.69 -7.73
C LEU A 34 0.93 -3.74 -6.68
N PHE A 35 2.00 -4.16 -6.03
CA PHE A 35 2.72 -3.36 -5.04
C PHE A 35 3.27 -2.08 -5.67
N LEU A 36 4.04 -2.19 -6.75
CA LEU A 36 4.68 -1.04 -7.41
C LEU A 36 3.67 -0.08 -8.04
N CYS A 37 2.62 -0.61 -8.67
CA CYS A 37 1.56 0.21 -9.26
C CYS A 37 0.81 1.00 -8.19
N ASN A 38 0.39 0.36 -7.09
CA ASN A 38 -0.28 1.06 -5.99
C ASN A 38 0.65 2.07 -5.34
N GLN A 39 1.89 1.69 -5.05
CA GLN A 39 2.89 2.57 -4.47
C GLN A 39 3.08 3.85 -5.29
N THR A 40 3.16 3.74 -6.62
CA THR A 40 3.33 4.89 -7.51
C THR A 40 2.13 5.85 -7.43
N ILE A 41 0.91 5.32 -7.43
CA ILE A 41 -0.32 6.13 -7.35
C ILE A 41 -0.43 6.80 -5.97
N THR A 42 -0.30 6.01 -4.91
CA THR A 42 -0.47 6.48 -3.52
C THR A 42 0.57 7.52 -3.15
N TRP A 43 1.83 7.33 -3.56
CA TRP A 43 2.88 8.34 -3.35
C TRP A 43 2.59 9.63 -4.13
N THR A 44 2.28 9.54 -5.41
CA THR A 44 2.04 10.73 -6.27
C THR A 44 0.89 11.57 -5.72
N LEU A 45 -0.23 10.92 -5.35
CA LEU A 45 -1.38 11.60 -4.75
C LEU A 45 -1.02 12.21 -3.39
N SER A 46 -0.25 11.50 -2.56
CA SER A 46 0.10 12.03 -1.25
C SER A 46 1.00 13.26 -1.33
N VAL A 47 1.96 13.31 -2.26
CA VAL A 47 2.76 14.52 -2.49
C VAL A 47 1.87 15.65 -2.99
N LEU A 48 1.01 15.38 -3.97
CA LEU A 48 0.08 16.39 -4.51
C LEU A 48 -0.81 16.99 -3.40
N PHE A 49 -1.38 16.17 -2.53
CA PHE A 49 -2.24 16.65 -1.43
C PHE A 49 -1.48 17.47 -0.38
N VAL A 50 -0.21 17.15 -0.13
CA VAL A 50 0.64 17.92 0.80
C VAL A 50 0.99 19.27 0.20
N GLU A 51 1.38 19.32 -1.07
CA GLU A 51 1.71 20.58 -1.78
C GLU A 51 0.49 21.52 -1.87
N MET A 52 -0.70 20.95 -2.10
CA MET A 52 -1.96 21.69 -2.09
C MET A 52 -2.43 22.10 -0.69
N ASN A 53 -1.65 21.81 0.37
CA ASN A 53 -2.01 22.04 1.77
C ASN A 53 -3.37 21.45 2.20
N LEU A 54 -3.83 20.42 1.48
CA LEU A 54 -5.07 19.71 1.79
C LEU A 54 -4.90 18.77 2.99
N TYR A 55 -3.66 18.33 3.25
CA TYR A 55 -3.36 17.36 4.30
C TYR A 55 -2.02 17.66 4.98
N VAL A 56 -2.04 17.78 6.32
CA VAL A 56 -0.85 18.02 7.15
C VAL A 56 -0.57 16.79 7.99
N ASN A 57 0.55 16.13 7.73
CA ASN A 57 0.92 14.93 8.48
C ASN A 57 1.56 15.30 9.81
N PRO A 58 1.07 14.73 10.93
CA PRO A 58 1.61 15.00 12.26
C PRO A 58 3.00 14.36 12.44
N ILE A 59 3.22 13.20 11.83
CA ILE A 59 4.49 12.47 11.86
C ILE A 59 5.07 12.47 10.45
N ARG A 60 6.17 13.22 10.28
CA ARG A 60 6.93 13.32 9.02
C ARG A 60 8.26 12.60 9.20
N GLU A 61 8.42 11.50 8.46
CA GLU A 61 9.64 10.68 8.51
C GLU A 61 10.82 11.39 7.86
N PHE A 62 10.54 12.10 6.76
CA PHE A 62 11.53 12.83 5.98
C PHE A 62 11.10 14.30 5.82
N PRO A 63 11.08 15.10 6.90
CA PRO A 63 10.53 16.47 6.87
C PRO A 63 11.26 17.39 5.88
N PHE A 64 12.51 17.09 5.53
CA PHE A 64 13.31 17.84 4.55
C PHE A 64 13.07 17.40 3.10
N ALA A 65 12.60 16.18 2.86
CA ALA A 65 12.42 15.66 1.51
C ALA A 65 10.95 15.70 1.08
N THR A 66 10.03 15.30 1.96
CA THR A 66 8.59 15.27 1.68
C THR A 66 7.78 15.53 2.95
N GLY A 67 6.70 16.31 2.86
CA GLY A 67 5.74 16.48 3.96
C GLY A 67 4.78 15.30 4.14
N SER A 68 4.97 14.22 3.37
CA SER A 68 4.13 13.03 3.32
C SER A 68 4.61 11.93 4.29
N ASN A 69 3.73 11.00 4.64
CA ASN A 69 4.06 9.82 5.45
C ASN A 69 4.59 8.73 4.53
N PHE A 70 5.87 8.40 4.66
CA PHE A 70 6.52 7.40 3.83
C PHE A 70 6.00 6.00 4.15
N THR A 71 5.94 5.62 5.43
CA THR A 71 5.51 4.28 5.87
C THR A 71 4.15 3.90 5.28
N ASN A 72 3.17 4.81 5.34
CA ASN A 72 1.82 4.53 4.86
C ASN A 72 1.78 4.37 3.34
N ASN A 73 2.34 5.35 2.62
CA ASN A 73 2.19 5.42 1.16
C ASN A 73 3.07 4.40 0.42
N TYR A 74 4.21 4.02 1.01
CA TYR A 74 5.18 3.13 0.37
C TYR A 74 5.12 1.69 0.85
N LEU A 75 4.67 1.47 2.09
CA LEU A 75 4.74 0.15 2.71
C LEU A 75 3.35 -0.40 3.02
N PHE A 76 2.59 0.29 3.87
CA PHE A 76 1.36 -0.23 4.44
C PHE A 76 0.25 -0.36 3.41
N PHE A 77 -0.04 0.70 2.66
CA PHE A 77 -1.13 0.74 1.70
C PHE A 77 -0.90 -0.22 0.51
N PRO A 78 0.29 -0.23 -0.13
CA PRO A 78 0.57 -1.17 -1.21
C PRO A 78 0.56 -2.62 -0.73
N LEU A 79 1.04 -2.91 0.49
CA LEU A 79 0.96 -4.24 1.08
C LEU A 79 -0.49 -4.71 1.27
N LEU A 80 -1.33 -3.85 1.85
CA LEU A 80 -2.75 -4.16 2.06
C LEU A 80 -3.45 -4.46 0.74
N SER A 81 -3.16 -3.67 -0.30
CA SER A 81 -3.69 -3.87 -1.65
C SER A 81 -3.27 -5.22 -2.25
N VAL A 82 -2.02 -5.62 -2.08
CA VAL A 82 -1.51 -6.93 -2.52
C VAL A 82 -2.22 -8.08 -1.79
N ILE A 83 -2.31 -8.01 -0.46
CA ILE A 83 -2.98 -9.04 0.34
C ILE A 83 -4.46 -9.13 -0.06
N PHE A 84 -5.13 -7.98 -0.16
CA PHE A 84 -6.51 -7.94 -0.58
C PHE A 84 -6.68 -8.60 -1.95
N ASN A 85 -5.95 -8.19 -2.98
CA ASN A 85 -6.08 -8.76 -4.31
C ASN A 85 -5.77 -10.27 -4.38
N LEU A 86 -4.82 -10.74 -3.57
CA LEU A 86 -4.40 -12.14 -3.59
C LEU A 86 -5.40 -13.07 -2.89
N TYR A 87 -5.99 -12.62 -1.79
CA TYR A 87 -6.91 -13.40 -0.96
C TYR A 87 -8.38 -13.10 -1.23
N TYR A 88 -8.70 -12.04 -1.98
CA TYR A 88 -10.08 -11.73 -2.34
C TYR A 88 -10.64 -12.88 -3.19
N PRO A 89 -11.68 -13.58 -2.70
CA PRO A 89 -12.26 -14.68 -3.44
C PRO A 89 -12.86 -14.11 -4.73
N LYS A 90 -12.43 -14.65 -5.88
CA LYS A 90 -13.15 -14.46 -7.14
C LYS A 90 -14.47 -15.25 -7.03
N THR A 91 -15.41 -14.73 -6.27
CA THR A 91 -16.79 -15.20 -6.31
C THR A 91 -17.35 -14.75 -7.66
N SER A 92 -17.17 -15.58 -8.68
CA SER A 92 -17.82 -15.45 -9.98
C SER A 92 -19.30 -15.75 -9.82
N HIS A 93 -20.06 -14.82 -9.24
CA HIS A 93 -21.51 -14.76 -9.34
C HIS A 93 -21.97 -13.61 -10.25
N LEU A 94 -21.08 -13.08 -11.09
CA LEU A 94 -21.51 -12.24 -12.20
C LEU A 94 -22.02 -13.16 -13.32
N SER A 95 -23.30 -13.54 -13.19
CA SER A 95 -24.11 -14.08 -14.28
C SER A 95 -24.19 -13.04 -15.39
N LEU A 96 -23.16 -12.97 -16.23
CA LEU A 96 -23.22 -12.27 -17.51
C LEU A 96 -23.84 -13.22 -18.54
N ASN A 97 -25.14 -13.43 -18.40
CA ASN A 97 -26.00 -13.96 -19.47
C ASN A 97 -26.65 -12.82 -20.26
N CYS A 98 -26.02 -11.64 -20.29
CA CYS A 98 -26.58 -10.46 -20.92
C CYS A 98 -25.51 -9.68 -21.68
N PHE A 99 -24.86 -10.32 -22.66
CA PHE A 99 -24.24 -9.63 -23.81
C PHE A 99 -23.94 -10.66 -24.92
N THR A 100 -25.01 -11.27 -25.45
CA THR A 100 -25.03 -11.86 -26.78
C THR A 100 -26.27 -11.32 -27.49
N ILE A 101 -26.12 -10.19 -28.17
CA ILE A 101 -26.97 -9.73 -29.29
C ILE A 101 -26.00 -9.21 -30.35
#